data_AF-A0A0M0KCF8-F1
#
_entry.id   AF-A0A0M0KCF8-F1
#
_cell.length_a   1.000
_cell.length_b   1.000
_cell.length_c   1.000
_cell.angle_alpha   90.00
_cell.angle_beta   90.00
_cell.angle_gamma   90.00
#
_symmetry.space_group_name_H-M   'P 1'
#
loop_
_entity.id
_entity.type
_entity.pdbx_description
1 polymer ?
#
loop_
_entity_poly.entity_id
_entity_poly.type
_entity_poly.pdbx_seq_one_letter_code
_entity_poly.pdbx_strand_id
1 'polypeptide(L)'
;MGKGVNQQTIFFAIHRDAPETVKQAIRILEYSGIVSLHTEGTKVRRGIFDRYQVNLGIALSYYQTPTERAANLIKGLSIKLYTDYGQNSPSYSNLEKLNIITEDTDFKDVIDKVLNLSIENLDITEFQKNTIKSAGFNTLRDILEGEESDLQKARLIGKKRARVIWNIAYNATVEYFSG
;
A
#
# COMPACT_ATOMS: atom_id res chain seq x y z
N MET A 1 -37.34 26.76 -3.95
CA MET A 1 -36.23 26.96 -2.99
C MET A 1 -36.12 25.72 -2.11
N GLY A 2 -35.24 24.78 -2.46
CA GLY A 2 -35.01 23.56 -1.67
C GLY A 2 -34.06 23.84 -0.52
N LYS A 3 -34.42 23.43 0.70
CA LYS A 3 -33.55 23.51 1.90
C LYS A 3 -32.17 22.94 1.58
N GLY A 4 -31.12 23.70 1.91
CA GLY A 4 -29.73 23.39 1.54
C GLY A 4 -29.31 22.01 2.00
N VAL A 5 -28.98 21.15 1.05
CA VAL A 5 -28.38 19.84 1.34
C VAL A 5 -27.04 20.11 2.03
N ASN A 6 -26.84 19.56 3.24
CA ASN A 6 -25.58 19.70 3.96
C ASN A 6 -24.47 19.05 3.13
N GLN A 7 -23.53 19.85 2.65
CA GLN A 7 -22.47 19.39 1.76
C GLN A 7 -21.44 18.57 2.55
N GLN A 8 -20.99 17.48 1.95
CA GLN A 8 -20.05 16.54 2.55
C GLN A 8 -18.97 16.18 1.52
N THR A 9 -17.85 15.63 2.01
CA THR A 9 -16.73 15.26 1.15
C THR A 9 -16.05 13.98 1.63
N ILE A 10 -15.54 13.22 0.65
CA ILE A 10 -14.57 12.12 0.83
C ILE A 10 -13.24 12.46 0.17
N PHE A 11 -13.08 13.71 -0.27
CA PHE A 11 -11.93 14.19 -1.01
C PHE A 11 -11.02 14.99 -0.10
N PHE A 12 -9.72 14.82 -0.30
CA PHE A 12 -8.69 15.65 0.31
C PHE A 12 -7.57 15.89 -0.69
N ALA A 13 -6.74 16.89 -0.43
CA ALA A 13 -5.67 17.28 -1.34
C ALA A 13 -4.35 17.42 -0.57
N ILE A 14 -3.27 16.90 -1.13
CA ILE A 14 -1.92 16.99 -0.55
C ILE A 14 -1.06 17.87 -1.48
N HIS A 15 -0.36 18.84 -0.90
CA HIS A 15 0.57 19.66 -1.67
C HIS A 15 1.72 18.81 -2.23
N ARG A 16 2.14 19.04 -3.47
CA ARG A 16 3.23 18.26 -4.09
C ARG A 16 4.57 18.36 -3.34
N ASP A 17 4.79 19.48 -2.68
CA ASP A 17 5.97 19.72 -1.84
C ASP A 17 5.76 19.33 -0.37
N ALA A 18 4.73 18.55 -0.03
CA ALA A 18 4.59 17.96 1.31
C ALA A 18 5.81 17.09 1.68
N PRO A 19 6.07 16.83 2.98
CA PRO A 19 7.19 15.99 3.39
C PRO A 19 7.14 14.60 2.74
N GLU A 20 8.31 14.03 2.41
CA GLU A 20 8.36 12.76 1.67
C GLU A 20 7.70 11.62 2.44
N THR A 21 7.82 11.61 3.77
CA THR A 21 7.10 10.70 4.68
C THR A 21 5.60 10.67 4.42
N VAL A 22 5.00 11.86 4.23
CA VAL A 22 3.56 12.00 4.00
C VAL A 22 3.22 11.41 2.64
N LYS A 23 4.05 11.67 1.62
CA LYS A 23 3.84 11.10 0.28
C LYS A 23 3.94 9.58 0.30
N GLN A 24 4.91 9.00 1.01
CA GLN A 24 5.03 7.55 1.16
C GLN A 24 3.82 6.96 1.90
N ALA A 25 3.37 7.58 2.99
CA ALA A 25 2.15 7.15 3.67
C ALA A 25 0.93 7.17 2.74
N ILE A 26 0.79 8.19 1.89
CA ILE A 26 -0.28 8.24 0.88
C ILE A 26 -0.12 7.12 -0.16
N ARG A 27 1.10 6.83 -0.64
CA ARG A 27 1.36 5.70 -1.56
C ARG A 27 0.95 4.36 -0.97
N ILE A 28 1.23 4.11 0.31
CA ILE A 28 0.79 2.89 1.02
C ILE A 28 -0.74 2.82 1.07
N LEU A 29 -1.40 3.95 1.38
CA LEU A 29 -2.86 4.01 1.38
C LEU A 29 -3.46 3.83 -0.02
N GLU A 30 -2.79 4.28 -1.08
CA GLU A 30 -3.20 4.06 -2.47
C GLU A 30 -3.04 2.61 -2.87
N TYR A 31 -1.88 2.01 -2.58
CA TYR A 31 -1.60 0.61 -2.87
C TYR A 31 -2.60 -0.33 -2.18
N SER A 32 -2.94 -0.04 -0.92
CA SER A 32 -3.96 -0.80 -0.17
C SER A 32 -5.40 -0.54 -0.62
N GLY A 33 -5.65 0.38 -1.55
CA GLY A 33 -6.98 0.73 -2.05
C GLY A 33 -7.84 1.51 -1.05
N ILE A 34 -7.22 2.05 0.01
CA ILE A 34 -7.91 2.89 1.01
C ILE A 34 -8.20 4.26 0.44
N VAL A 35 -7.24 4.81 -0.29
CA VAL A 35 -7.39 6.06 -1.04
C VAL A 35 -7.06 5.82 -2.51
N SER A 36 -7.47 6.73 -3.38
CA SER A 36 -7.06 6.72 -4.78
C SER A 36 -6.88 8.14 -5.28
N LEU A 37 -5.88 8.36 -6.13
CA LEU A 37 -5.72 9.62 -6.83
C LEU A 37 -6.96 9.90 -7.69
N HIS A 38 -7.62 11.02 -7.41
CA HIS A 38 -8.79 11.49 -8.16
C HIS A 38 -8.39 12.53 -9.21
N THR A 39 -7.52 13.49 -8.87
CA THR A 39 -7.06 14.51 -9.81
C THR A 39 -5.64 14.95 -9.48
N GLU A 40 -4.74 14.76 -10.42
CA GLU A 40 -3.36 15.22 -10.32
C GLU A 40 -3.26 16.73 -10.63
N GLY A 41 -2.35 17.43 -9.95
CA GLY A 41 -1.90 18.76 -10.39
C GLY A 41 -2.96 19.87 -10.27
N THR A 42 -3.87 19.76 -9.31
CA THR A 42 -4.87 20.80 -9.04
C THR A 42 -4.19 22.05 -8.50
N LYS A 43 -4.22 23.13 -9.30
CA LYS A 43 -3.72 24.43 -8.87
C LYS A 43 -4.70 25.10 -7.90
N VAL A 44 -4.28 25.33 -6.66
CA VAL A 44 -5.07 26.02 -5.64
C VAL A 44 -4.26 27.21 -5.12
N ARG A 45 -4.72 28.43 -5.41
CA ARG A 45 -4.05 29.71 -5.07
C ARG A 45 -2.57 29.72 -5.48
N ARG A 46 -1.66 29.41 -4.54
CA ARG A 46 -0.20 29.48 -4.67
C ARG A 46 0.49 28.12 -4.74
N GLY A 47 -0.27 27.01 -4.72
CA GLY A 47 0.29 25.66 -4.67
C GLY A 47 -0.29 24.72 -5.72
N ILE A 48 0.41 23.62 -5.96
CA ILE A 48 -0.05 22.51 -6.78
C ILE A 48 -0.31 21.34 -5.84
N PHE A 49 -1.52 20.80 -5.92
CA PHE A 49 -1.97 19.72 -5.06
C PHE A 49 -2.44 18.53 -5.89
N ASP A 50 -2.16 17.34 -5.38
CA ASP A 50 -2.76 16.12 -5.89
C ASP A 50 -3.97 15.79 -4.99
N ARG A 51 -5.13 15.57 -5.63
CA ARG A 51 -6.40 15.32 -4.95
C ARG A 51 -6.67 13.83 -4.91
N TYR A 52 -7.00 13.35 -3.73
CA TYR A 52 -7.32 11.97 -3.44
C TYR A 52 -8.78 11.83 -3.02
N GLN A 53 -9.32 10.63 -3.21
CA GLN A 53 -10.61 10.22 -2.68
C GLN A 53 -10.44 9.02 -1.75
N VAL A 54 -11.17 9.02 -0.64
CA VAL A 54 -11.25 7.87 0.26
C VAL A 54 -12.25 6.86 -0.28
N ASN A 55 -11.94 5.57 -0.21
CA ASN A 55 -12.86 4.51 -0.58
C ASN A 55 -14.16 4.61 0.23
N LEU A 56 -15.27 4.76 -0.48
CA LEU A 56 -16.59 4.95 0.13
C LEU A 56 -16.99 3.77 1.03
N GLY A 57 -16.64 2.54 0.65
CA GLY A 57 -16.92 1.35 1.46
C GLY A 57 -16.21 1.41 2.82
N ILE A 58 -14.98 1.91 2.86
CA ILE A 58 -14.22 2.11 4.09
C ILE A 58 -14.81 3.24 4.91
N ALA A 59 -15.18 4.36 4.28
CA ALA A 59 -15.83 5.47 4.98
C ALA A 59 -17.18 5.05 5.62
N LEU A 60 -17.86 4.09 5.02
CA LEU A 60 -19.16 3.60 5.49
C LEU A 60 -19.08 2.43 6.47
N SER A 61 -17.96 1.70 6.51
CA SER A 61 -17.80 0.46 7.29
C SER A 61 -17.98 0.66 8.79
N TYR A 62 -17.73 1.87 9.29
CA TYR A 62 -17.89 2.23 10.69
C TYR A 62 -19.36 2.38 11.14
N TYR A 63 -20.29 2.58 10.19
CA TYR A 63 -21.68 2.86 10.53
C TYR A 63 -22.51 1.58 10.66
N GLN A 64 -23.40 1.53 11.65
CA GLN A 64 -24.35 0.42 11.81
C GLN A 64 -25.38 0.33 10.67
N THR A 65 -25.67 1.44 9.99
CA THR A 65 -26.57 1.50 8.82
C THR A 65 -25.86 2.07 7.57
N PRO A 66 -24.94 1.31 6.95
CA PRO A 66 -24.11 1.79 5.84
C PRO A 66 -24.93 2.28 4.64
N THR A 67 -26.03 1.59 4.30
CA THR A 67 -26.85 1.91 3.13
C THR A 67 -27.58 3.25 3.27
N GLU A 68 -28.16 3.50 4.44
CA GLU A 68 -28.84 4.78 4.72
C GLU A 68 -27.83 5.92 4.78
N ARG A 69 -26.66 5.67 5.39
CA ARG A 69 -25.58 6.66 5.45
C ARG A 69 -25.03 6.97 4.05
N ALA A 70 -24.86 5.96 3.20
CA ALA A 70 -24.44 6.11 1.81
C ALA A 70 -25.41 6.99 1.03
N ALA A 71 -26.72 6.71 1.13
CA ALA A 71 -27.74 7.48 0.43
C ALA A 71 -27.73 8.97 0.82
N ASN A 72 -27.48 9.28 2.10
CA ASN A 72 -27.36 10.65 2.57
C ASN A 72 -26.04 11.31 2.14
N LEU A 73 -24.92 10.59 2.22
CA LEU A 73 -23.62 11.08 1.80
C LEU A 73 -23.62 11.41 0.31
N ILE A 74 -24.08 10.50 -0.54
CA ILE A 74 -24.12 10.67 -2.00
C ILE A 74 -24.94 11.90 -2.39
N LYS A 75 -26.08 12.16 -1.72
CA LYS A 75 -26.91 13.35 -1.97
C LYS A 75 -26.19 14.66 -1.67
N GLY A 76 -25.29 14.67 -0.68
CA GLY A 76 -24.52 15.85 -0.26
C GLY A 76 -23.09 15.88 -0.76
N LEU A 77 -22.63 14.84 -1.48
CA LEU A 77 -21.22 14.69 -1.84
C LEU A 77 -20.83 15.74 -2.89
N SER A 78 -19.80 16.52 -2.58
CA SER A 78 -19.30 17.57 -3.48
C SER A 78 -17.83 17.38 -3.75
N ILE A 79 -17.47 17.25 -5.03
CA ILE A 79 -16.07 17.25 -5.50
C ILE A 79 -15.40 18.62 -5.27
N LYS A 80 -16.19 19.68 -5.15
CA LYS A 80 -15.69 21.04 -4.91
C LYS A 80 -15.32 21.28 -3.44
N LEU A 81 -15.83 20.45 -2.54
CA LEU A 81 -15.52 20.49 -1.12
C LEU A 81 -14.42 19.45 -0.87
N TYR A 82 -13.29 19.86 -0.33
CA TYR A 82 -12.21 18.96 0.07
C TYR A 82 -11.33 19.66 1.10
N THR A 83 -10.68 18.87 1.95
CA THR A 83 -9.67 19.38 2.89
C THR A 83 -8.32 19.42 2.20
N ASP A 84 -7.64 20.56 2.20
CA ASP A 84 -6.28 20.69 1.68
C ASP A 84 -5.23 20.67 2.81
N TYR A 85 -4.17 19.90 2.61
CA TYR A 85 -3.00 19.86 3.47
C TYR A 85 -1.81 20.45 2.72
N GLY A 86 -1.41 21.66 3.11
CA GLY A 86 -0.27 22.38 2.54
C GLY A 86 1.08 21.78 2.94
N GLN A 87 2.16 22.26 2.32
CA GLN A 87 3.54 21.81 2.58
C GLN A 87 3.91 21.73 4.07
N ASN A 88 3.51 22.72 4.88
CA ASN A 88 3.81 22.80 6.31
C ASN A 88 2.53 22.61 7.16
N SER A 89 1.63 21.70 6.76
CA SER A 89 0.37 21.50 7.47
C SER A 89 0.59 21.14 8.95
N PRO A 90 -0.17 21.73 9.90
CA PRO A 90 -0.12 21.32 11.30
C PRO A 90 -0.46 19.84 11.52
N SER A 91 -1.18 19.22 10.59
CA SER A 91 -1.49 17.78 10.61
C SER A 91 -0.25 16.89 10.45
N TYR A 92 0.88 17.47 10.02
CA TYR A 92 2.18 16.80 9.93
C TYR A 92 2.99 16.88 11.23
N SER A 93 2.37 17.30 12.34
CA SER A 93 3.05 17.26 13.65
C SER A 93 3.46 15.82 14.01
N ASN A 94 4.64 15.65 14.62
CA ASN A 94 5.21 14.36 15.03
C ASN A 94 5.73 13.45 13.91
N LEU A 95 5.99 13.94 12.68
CA LEU A 95 6.68 13.12 11.67
C LEU A 95 8.05 12.62 12.15
N GLU A 96 8.75 13.36 13.00
CA GLU A 96 10.06 12.99 13.57
C GLU A 96 10.03 11.71 14.41
N LYS A 97 8.85 11.28 14.89
CA LYS A 97 8.70 10.01 15.64
C LYS A 97 8.57 8.80 14.73
N LEU A 98 8.26 9.02 13.45
CA LEU A 98 8.34 7.98 12.44
C LEU A 98 9.82 7.89 12.11
N ASN A 99 10.52 6.94 12.75
CA ASN A 99 11.85 6.51 12.36
C ASN A 99 11.78 5.92 10.95
N ILE A 100 11.67 6.79 9.95
CA ILE A 100 11.83 6.44 8.56
C ILE A 100 13.28 6.05 8.45
N ILE A 101 13.50 4.87 7.89
CA ILE A 101 14.78 4.39 7.39
C ILE A 101 15.43 5.57 6.66
N THR A 102 16.38 6.23 7.32
CA THR A 102 16.99 7.47 6.84
C THR A 102 17.82 7.20 5.60
N GLU A 103 18.07 8.28 4.86
CA GLU A 103 18.73 8.39 3.55
C GLU A 103 20.14 7.76 3.46
N ASP A 104 20.66 7.17 4.54
CA ASP A 104 21.95 6.46 4.63
C ASP A 104 21.83 4.93 4.57
N THR A 105 20.63 4.40 4.30
CA THR A 105 20.51 2.96 4.05
C THR A 105 20.91 2.74 2.60
N ASP A 106 22.09 2.18 2.38
CA ASP A 106 22.50 1.76 1.03
C ASP A 106 21.33 0.97 0.45
N PHE A 107 20.85 1.34 -0.73
CA PHE A 107 19.73 0.64 -1.36
C PHE A 107 20.03 -0.86 -1.48
N LYS A 108 21.32 -1.22 -1.56
CA LYS A 108 21.80 -2.60 -1.39
C LYS A 108 21.46 -3.22 -0.05
N ASP A 109 21.64 -2.51 1.06
CA ASP A 109 21.31 -3.03 2.39
C ASP A 109 19.80 -3.29 2.53
N VAL A 110 18.95 -2.46 1.91
CA VAL A 110 17.50 -2.69 1.87
C VAL A 110 17.18 -3.93 1.04
N ILE A 111 17.77 -4.05 -0.16
CA ILE A 111 17.62 -5.23 -1.02
C ILE A 111 18.08 -6.48 -0.28
N ASP A 112 19.25 -6.46 0.34
CA ASP A 112 19.82 -7.61 1.04
C ASP A 112 18.97 -7.98 2.25
N LYS A 113 18.41 -7.01 2.98
CA LYS A 113 17.44 -7.29 4.06
C LYS A 113 16.20 -7.98 3.54
N VAL A 114 15.59 -7.50 2.45
CA VAL A 114 14.39 -8.09 1.86
C VAL A 114 14.68 -9.49 1.32
N LEU A 115 15.77 -9.67 0.57
CA LEU A 115 16.14 -10.96 0.01
C LEU A 115 16.48 -12.00 1.08
N ASN A 116 17.00 -11.58 2.24
CA ASN A 116 17.30 -12.46 3.36
C ASN A 116 16.08 -12.76 4.25
N LEU A 117 14.88 -12.26 3.92
CA LEU A 117 13.66 -12.62 4.63
C LEU A 117 13.38 -14.12 4.50
N SER A 118 12.92 -14.69 5.61
CA SER A 118 12.60 -16.11 5.70
C SER A 118 11.39 -16.49 4.85
N ILE A 119 11.43 -17.67 4.24
CA ILE A 119 10.30 -18.26 3.51
C ILE A 119 9.08 -18.53 4.41
N GLU A 120 9.25 -18.48 5.73
CA GLU A 120 8.16 -18.63 6.70
C GLU A 120 7.06 -17.55 6.52
N ASN A 121 7.44 -16.39 5.97
CA ASN A 121 6.52 -15.28 5.71
C ASN A 121 5.73 -15.45 4.40
N LEU A 122 6.00 -16.49 3.59
CA LEU A 122 5.28 -16.73 2.35
C LEU A 122 3.87 -17.27 2.63
N ASP A 123 2.90 -16.79 1.84
CA ASP A 123 1.52 -17.26 1.86
C ASP A 123 1.37 -18.58 1.07
N ILE A 124 2.00 -19.63 1.60
CA ILE A 124 1.93 -21.01 1.10
C ILE A 124 1.67 -21.97 2.25
N THR A 125 1.28 -23.20 1.93
CA THR A 125 0.98 -24.20 2.97
C THR A 125 2.22 -24.56 3.78
N GLU A 126 2.01 -24.88 5.06
CA GLU A 126 3.06 -25.32 5.97
C GLU A 126 3.84 -26.54 5.42
N PHE A 127 3.13 -27.43 4.73
CA PHE A 127 3.75 -28.54 4.01
C PHE A 127 4.74 -28.06 2.94
N GLN A 128 4.35 -27.07 2.13
CA GLN A 128 5.24 -26.53 1.09
C GLN A 128 6.44 -25.82 1.71
N LYS A 129 6.25 -25.03 2.78
CA LYS A 129 7.34 -24.39 3.53
C LYS A 129 8.37 -25.42 4.00
N ASN A 130 7.91 -26.43 4.74
CA ASN A 130 8.78 -27.50 5.25
C ASN A 130 9.49 -28.27 4.13
N THR A 131 8.81 -28.50 3.01
CA THR A 131 9.36 -29.24 1.87
C THR A 131 10.46 -28.46 1.15
N ILE A 132 10.24 -27.19 0.84
CA ILE A 132 11.27 -26.37 0.17
C ILE A 132 12.42 -26.04 1.12
N LYS A 133 12.15 -25.87 2.41
CA LYS A 133 13.18 -25.74 3.45
C LYS A 133 14.09 -26.97 3.53
N SER A 134 13.50 -28.16 3.46
CA SER A 134 14.24 -29.43 3.40
C SER A 134 15.10 -29.56 2.14
N ALA A 135 14.76 -28.84 1.07
CA ALA A 135 15.51 -28.79 -0.19
C ALA A 135 16.57 -27.67 -0.23
N GLY A 136 16.75 -26.92 0.86
CA GLY A 136 17.77 -25.88 1.00
C GLY A 136 17.29 -24.45 0.79
N PHE A 137 16.00 -24.24 0.51
CA PHE A 137 15.43 -22.89 0.33
C PHE A 137 14.97 -22.35 1.67
N ASN A 138 15.72 -21.41 2.26
CA ASN A 138 15.43 -20.83 3.57
C ASN A 138 14.99 -19.36 3.47
N THR A 139 15.43 -18.66 2.43
CA THR A 139 15.20 -17.23 2.22
C THR A 139 14.53 -16.94 0.88
N LEU A 140 14.03 -15.72 0.69
CA LEU A 140 13.54 -15.25 -0.61
C LEU A 140 14.66 -15.28 -1.66
N ARG A 141 15.90 -14.96 -1.28
CA ARG A 141 17.08 -15.05 -2.14
C ARG A 141 17.23 -16.43 -2.75
N ASP A 142 17.17 -17.48 -1.91
CA ASP A 142 17.37 -18.87 -2.37
C ASP A 142 16.36 -19.25 -3.47
N ILE A 143 15.13 -18.74 -3.36
CA ILE A 143 14.07 -19.01 -4.34
C ILE A 143 14.25 -18.19 -5.62
N LEU A 144 14.64 -16.91 -5.49
CA LEU A 144 14.72 -15.96 -6.60
C LEU A 144 16.01 -16.07 -7.43
N GLU A 145 17.12 -16.47 -6.81
CA GLU A 145 18.39 -16.73 -7.50
C GLU A 145 18.38 -18.13 -8.18
N GLY A 146 17.53 -19.04 -7.70
CA GLY A 146 17.32 -20.35 -8.32
C GLY A 146 16.31 -20.32 -9.46
N GLU A 147 16.27 -21.42 -10.22
CA GLU A 147 15.23 -21.64 -11.23
C GLU A 147 14.01 -22.38 -10.65
N GLU A 148 12.87 -22.33 -11.35
CA GLU A 148 11.72 -23.21 -11.05
C GLU A 148 12.10 -24.70 -11.10
N SER A 149 13.16 -25.06 -11.83
CA SER A 149 13.70 -26.42 -11.90
C SER A 149 14.37 -26.84 -10.59
N ASP A 150 14.96 -25.91 -9.84
CA ASP A 150 15.59 -26.16 -8.56
C ASP A 150 14.54 -26.44 -7.47
N LEU A 151 13.43 -25.69 -7.48
CA LEU A 151 12.29 -25.96 -6.60
C LEU A 151 11.69 -27.36 -6.82
N GLN A 152 11.81 -27.92 -8.02
CA GLN A 152 11.32 -29.26 -8.34
C GLN A 152 12.15 -30.39 -7.72
N LYS A 153 13.36 -30.09 -7.21
CA LYS A 153 14.16 -31.05 -6.43
C LYS A 153 13.48 -31.36 -5.09
N ALA A 154 12.59 -30.49 -4.62
CA ALA A 154 11.84 -30.66 -3.39
C ALA A 154 10.71 -31.69 -3.55
N ARG A 155 10.55 -32.56 -2.55
CA ARG A 155 9.60 -33.70 -2.59
C ARG A 155 8.16 -33.22 -2.85
N LEU A 156 7.47 -33.78 -3.84
CA LEU A 156 6.07 -33.41 -4.18
C LEU A 156 5.89 -31.96 -4.69
N ILE A 157 6.97 -31.29 -5.11
CA ILE A 157 6.92 -30.04 -5.86
C ILE A 157 7.14 -30.33 -7.34
N GLY A 158 6.04 -30.46 -8.09
CA GLY A 158 6.10 -30.54 -9.56
C GLY A 158 6.15 -29.15 -10.21
N LYS A 159 6.38 -29.11 -11.52
CA LYS A 159 6.47 -27.88 -12.34
C LYS A 159 5.42 -26.81 -12.01
N LYS A 160 4.14 -27.18 -11.93
CA LYS A 160 3.05 -26.23 -11.62
C LYS A 160 3.22 -25.60 -10.22
N ARG A 161 3.58 -26.41 -9.22
CA ARG A 161 3.75 -25.95 -7.83
C ARG A 161 5.01 -25.09 -7.69
N ALA A 162 6.11 -25.47 -8.35
CA ALA A 162 7.33 -24.68 -8.39
C ALA A 162 7.06 -23.26 -8.91
N ARG A 163 6.38 -23.15 -10.05
CA ARG A 163 5.96 -21.86 -10.62
C ARG A 163 5.10 -21.02 -9.68
N VAL A 164 4.14 -21.64 -9.01
CA VAL A 164 3.28 -20.94 -8.04
C VAL A 164 4.11 -20.41 -6.87
N ILE A 165 5.00 -21.23 -6.29
CA ILE A 165 5.85 -20.82 -5.17
C ILE A 165 6.78 -19.68 -5.59
N TRP A 166 7.42 -19.78 -6.76
CA TRP A 166 8.30 -18.74 -7.29
C TRP A 166 7.54 -17.42 -7.47
N ASN A 167 6.35 -17.44 -8.06
CA ASN A 167 5.52 -16.25 -8.23
C ASN A 167 5.11 -15.62 -6.89
N ILE A 168 4.79 -16.44 -5.87
CA ILE A 168 4.43 -15.93 -4.54
C ILE A 168 5.64 -15.25 -3.90
N ALA A 169 6.83 -15.85 -4.00
CA ALA A 169 8.06 -15.23 -3.49
C ALA A 169 8.40 -13.93 -4.23
N TYR A 170 8.27 -13.91 -5.56
CA TYR A 170 8.46 -12.72 -6.37
C TYR A 170 7.49 -11.59 -5.97
N ASN A 171 6.20 -11.90 -5.87
CA ASN A 171 5.19 -10.92 -5.49
C ASN A 171 5.41 -10.38 -4.08
N ALA A 172 5.72 -11.23 -3.11
CA ALA A 172 6.05 -10.80 -1.76
C ALA A 172 7.24 -9.84 -1.76
N THR A 173 8.28 -10.14 -2.54
CA THR A 173 9.48 -9.27 -2.66
C THR A 173 9.13 -7.93 -3.27
N VAL A 174 8.33 -7.91 -4.35
CA VAL A 174 7.85 -6.67 -4.98
C VAL A 174 6.99 -5.85 -4.02
N GLU A 175 6.15 -6.51 -3.23
CA GLU A 175 5.32 -5.86 -2.21
C GLU A 175 6.20 -5.17 -1.15
N TYR A 176 7.25 -5.83 -0.65
CA TYR A 176 8.19 -5.21 0.29
C TYR A 176 8.93 -4.00 -0.29
N PHE A 177 9.19 -3.97 -1.60
CA PHE A 177 9.81 -2.81 -2.25
C PHE A 177 8.82 -1.70 -2.62
N SER A 178 7.53 -2.03 -2.74
CA SER A 178 6.49 -1.09 -3.17
C SER A 178 5.71 -0.47 -2.00
N GLY A 179 5.74 -1.12 -0.83
CA GLY A 179 5.09 -0.68 0.41
C GLY A 179 5.99 0.15 1.33
#